data_AF-A0A5J9U6U3-F1
#
_entry.id   AF-A0A5J9U6U3-F1
#
_cell.length_a   1.000
_cell.length_b   1.000
_cell.length_c   1.000
_cell.angle_alpha   90.00
_cell.angle_beta   90.00
_cell.angle_gamma   90.00
#
_symmetry.space_group_name_H-M   'P 1'
#
loop_
_entity.id
_entity.type
_entity.pdbx_description
1 polymer ?
#
loop_
_entity_poly.entity_id
_entity_poly.type
_entity_poly.pdbx_seq_one_letter_code
_entity_poly.pdbx_strand_id
1 'polypeptide(L)'
;MSATLRKRKTPPPSPPEKPKPKPKPRPPPRLEFRALSDGAWYGARVAVQRGALRVMYEEFTEEHDEWYEPAAAGLDVAALRARFRAASLALDDARCRDLRPGAPLCVSLEIDRGVVKELKYYDAVLHSVSPATHETVDGEERCACRFTVRWTEGSRSGSMEDVGVGRVCCVQSSPVQDPVLTEFLDGVTKLLGNGNRTASQAIDSVAADGGVWDVPPGFQRK
;
A
#
# COMPACT_ATOMS: atom_id res chain seq x y z
N MET A 1 54.21 37.80 54.83
CA MET A 1 52.84 37.37 54.49
C MET A 1 52.95 36.30 53.41
N SER A 2 52.76 35.02 53.77
CA SER A 2 52.84 33.89 52.81
C SER A 2 51.47 33.24 52.68
N ALA A 3 50.90 33.29 51.49
CA ALA A 3 49.61 32.67 51.17
C ALA A 3 49.83 31.24 50.64
N THR A 4 49.22 30.25 51.29
CA THR A 4 49.28 28.85 50.90
C THR A 4 48.26 28.56 49.79
N LEU A 5 48.71 28.19 48.59
CA LEU A 5 47.84 27.72 47.51
C LEU A 5 47.26 26.33 47.83
N ARG A 6 45.93 26.26 48.00
CA ARG A 6 45.19 25.00 48.11
C ARG A 6 44.96 24.41 46.72
N LYS A 7 45.51 23.22 46.44
CA LYS A 7 45.23 22.43 45.22
C LYS A 7 43.76 21.99 45.22
N ARG A 8 43.00 22.38 44.18
CA ARG A 8 41.65 21.86 43.92
C ARG A 8 41.76 20.46 43.29
N LYS A 9 41.04 19.48 43.85
CA LYS A 9 40.87 18.14 43.27
C LYS A 9 39.85 18.20 42.13
N THR A 10 40.19 17.63 40.98
CA THR A 10 39.30 17.46 39.82
C THR A 10 38.21 16.42 40.15
N PRO A 11 36.94 16.62 39.74
CA PRO A 11 35.90 15.61 39.93
C PRO A 11 36.17 14.38 39.03
N PRO A 12 35.76 13.18 39.44
CA PRO A 12 35.88 11.98 38.62
C PRO A 12 35.01 12.09 37.35
N PRO A 13 35.41 11.43 36.24
CA PRO A 13 34.64 11.43 35.01
C PRO A 13 33.27 10.76 35.19
N SER A 14 32.24 11.37 34.62
CA SER A 14 30.88 10.85 34.59
C SER A 14 30.85 9.46 33.92
N PRO A 15 30.04 8.51 34.42
CA PRO A 15 29.88 7.21 33.78
C PRO A 15 29.30 7.37 32.37
N PRO A 16 29.63 6.46 31.43
CA PRO A 16 29.14 6.52 30.06
C PRO A 16 27.60 6.41 30.05
N GLU A 17 26.97 7.35 29.35
CA GLU A 17 25.53 7.38 29.16
C GLU A 17 25.10 6.11 28.42
N LYS A 18 24.17 5.34 29.00
CA LYS A 18 23.66 4.11 28.36
C LYS A 18 23.04 4.48 27.01
N PRO A 19 23.31 3.73 25.93
CA PRO A 19 22.69 3.98 24.64
C PRO A 19 21.17 4.02 24.80
N LYS A 20 20.54 5.11 24.35
CA LYS A 20 19.08 5.22 24.33
C LYS A 20 18.52 4.02 23.54
N PRO A 21 17.51 3.31 24.06
CA PRO A 21 16.93 2.18 23.35
C PRO A 21 16.45 2.67 21.98
N LYS A 22 16.91 1.98 20.92
CA LYS A 22 16.45 2.27 19.55
C LYS A 22 14.92 2.19 19.53
N PRO A 23 14.22 3.12 18.85
CA PRO A 23 12.77 3.03 18.68
C PRO A 23 12.43 1.62 18.16
N LYS A 24 11.49 0.95 18.80
CA LYS A 24 11.01 -0.34 18.29
C LYS A 24 10.49 -0.11 16.87
N PRO A 25 10.92 -0.91 15.87
CA PRO A 25 10.35 -0.83 14.53
C PRO A 25 8.83 -0.95 14.65
N ARG A 26 8.09 -0.06 13.96
CA ARG A 26 6.64 -0.24 13.84
C ARG A 26 6.40 -1.61 13.21
N PRO A 27 5.39 -2.38 13.66
CA PRO A 27 5.01 -3.62 12.98
C PRO A 27 4.78 -3.30 11.50
N PRO A 28 5.21 -4.16 10.57
CA PRO A 28 4.94 -3.95 9.16
C PRO A 28 3.42 -3.81 8.95
N PRO A 29 2.99 -2.95 8.01
CA PRO A 29 1.58 -2.84 7.68
C PRO A 29 1.05 -4.23 7.31
N ARG A 30 -0.19 -4.54 7.71
CA ARG A 30 -0.79 -5.84 7.38
C ARG A 30 -1.36 -5.88 5.97
N LEU A 31 -1.61 -4.70 5.40
CA LEU A 31 -2.32 -4.49 4.17
C LEU A 31 -1.62 -3.38 3.39
N GLU A 32 -1.47 -3.58 2.08
CA GLU A 32 -1.07 -2.53 1.15
C GLU A 32 -2.26 -2.13 0.28
N PHE A 33 -2.34 -0.84 0.00
CA PHE A 33 -3.33 -0.26 -0.89
C PHE A 33 -2.65 0.57 -1.98
N ARG A 34 -3.09 0.36 -3.22
CA ARG A 34 -2.58 1.08 -4.39
C ARG A 34 -3.36 2.38 -4.57
N ALA A 35 -2.74 3.54 -4.49
CA ALA A 35 -3.44 4.82 -4.66
C ALA A 35 -3.80 5.09 -6.14
N LEU A 36 -4.96 5.69 -6.41
CA LEU A 36 -5.36 6.09 -7.77
C LEU A 36 -4.57 7.29 -8.28
N SER A 37 -4.20 8.19 -7.38
CA SER A 37 -3.59 9.48 -7.70
C SER A 37 -2.23 9.34 -8.40
N ASP A 38 -1.46 8.32 -8.03
CA ASP A 38 -0.11 8.11 -8.53
C ASP A 38 0.23 6.66 -8.88
N GLY A 39 -0.67 5.71 -8.59
CA GLY A 39 -0.48 4.29 -8.86
C GLY A 39 0.51 3.58 -7.94
N ALA A 40 1.02 4.22 -6.89
CA ALA A 40 1.96 3.64 -5.94
C ALA A 40 1.26 2.84 -4.84
N TRP A 41 1.99 1.90 -4.24
CA TRP A 41 1.54 1.09 -3.12
C TRP A 41 1.96 1.71 -1.79
N TYR A 42 1.02 1.73 -0.84
CA TYR A 42 1.20 2.28 0.50
C TYR A 42 0.70 1.30 1.55
N GLY A 43 1.32 1.30 2.73
CA GLY A 43 0.75 0.64 3.90
C GLY A 43 -0.59 1.28 4.25
N ALA A 44 -1.61 0.45 4.48
CA ALA A 44 -2.96 0.93 4.73
C ALA A 44 -3.67 0.17 5.86
N ARG A 45 -4.66 0.82 6.44
CA ARG A 45 -5.67 0.24 7.33
C ARG A 45 -7.05 0.53 6.77
N VAL A 46 -8.03 -0.31 7.09
CA VAL A 46 -9.41 -0.12 6.66
C VAL A 46 -10.37 -0.08 7.85
N ALA A 47 -11.45 0.66 7.68
CA ALA A 47 -12.58 0.68 8.61
C ALA A 47 -13.88 0.91 7.82
N VAL A 48 -15.01 0.47 8.37
CA VAL A 48 -16.32 0.90 7.88
C VAL A 48 -16.82 2.02 8.77
N GLN A 49 -17.12 3.18 8.18
CA GLN A 49 -17.62 4.36 8.88
C GLN A 49 -18.82 4.90 8.12
N ARG A 50 -19.96 5.03 8.82
CA ARG A 50 -21.24 5.47 8.23
C ARG A 50 -21.65 4.67 6.98
N GLY A 51 -21.31 3.37 6.96
CA GLY A 51 -21.62 2.47 5.84
C GLY A 51 -20.65 2.54 4.66
N ALA A 52 -19.69 3.47 4.65
CA ALA A 52 -18.64 3.55 3.64
C ALA A 52 -17.36 2.86 4.11
N LEU A 53 -16.62 2.25 3.19
CA LEU A 53 -15.26 1.77 3.45
C LEU A 53 -14.32 2.97 3.42
N ARG A 54 -13.64 3.21 4.54
CA ARG A 54 -12.55 4.17 4.69
C ARG A 54 -11.22 3.44 4.58
N VAL A 55 -10.37 3.89 3.68
CA VAL A 55 -8.99 3.44 3.53
C VAL A 55 -8.07 4.52 4.10
N MET A 56 -7.32 4.18 5.14
CA MET A 56 -6.41 5.07 5.86
C MET A 56 -4.98 4.70 5.53
N TYR A 57 -4.21 5.65 5.02
CA TYR A 57 -2.79 5.44 4.74
C TYR A 57 -1.96 5.55 6.03
N GLU A 58 -1.10 4.57 6.33
CA GLU A 58 -0.45 4.49 7.65
C GLU A 58 0.53 5.63 7.98
N GLU A 59 1.06 6.29 6.96
CA GLU A 59 2.07 7.36 7.08
C GLU A 59 1.52 8.74 6.75
N PHE A 60 0.22 8.82 6.44
CA PHE A 60 -0.44 10.06 6.05
C PHE A 60 -1.58 10.37 7.02
N THR A 61 -1.93 11.64 7.04
CA THR A 61 -3.04 12.20 7.78
C THR A 61 -4.35 11.98 7.05
N GLU A 62 -5.46 12.15 7.77
CA GLU A 62 -6.80 11.78 7.30
C GLU A 62 -7.31 12.55 6.07
N GLU A 63 -6.70 13.68 5.72
CA GLU A 63 -6.99 14.40 4.47
C GLU A 63 -6.64 13.58 3.22
N HIS A 64 -5.82 12.54 3.36
CA HIS A 64 -5.44 11.64 2.27
C HIS A 64 -6.30 10.38 2.20
N ASP A 65 -7.20 10.15 3.15
CA ASP A 65 -8.00 8.92 3.20
C ASP A 65 -8.94 8.82 2.00
N GLU A 66 -9.10 7.59 1.49
CA GLU A 66 -10.05 7.29 0.41
C GLU A 66 -11.33 6.66 0.95
N TRP A 67 -12.46 7.04 0.36
CA TRP A 67 -13.80 6.63 0.81
C TRP A 67 -14.56 5.94 -0.32
N TYR A 68 -15.19 4.81 -0.02
CA TYR A 68 -15.97 4.02 -0.96
C TYR A 68 -17.37 3.75 -0.41
N GLU A 69 -18.38 4.31 -1.06
CA GLU A 69 -19.77 4.11 -0.70
C GLU A 69 -20.35 2.88 -1.44
N PRO A 70 -21.00 1.93 -0.74
CA PRO A 70 -21.60 0.74 -1.36
C PRO A 70 -22.57 1.01 -2.50
N ALA A 71 -23.31 2.11 -2.41
CA ALA A 71 -24.35 2.48 -3.36
C ALA A 71 -23.86 3.48 -4.42
N ALA A 72 -22.56 3.82 -4.44
CA ALA A 72 -22.01 4.71 -5.45
C ALA A 72 -22.19 4.08 -6.84
N ALA A 73 -22.81 4.84 -7.76
CA ALA A 73 -22.99 4.41 -9.13
C ALA A 73 -21.61 4.15 -9.78
N GLY A 74 -21.44 2.96 -10.36
CA GLY A 74 -20.20 2.58 -11.03
C GLY A 74 -19.10 2.03 -10.12
N LEU A 75 -19.39 1.73 -8.84
CA LEU A 75 -18.44 1.01 -8.00
C LEU A 75 -18.17 -0.40 -8.54
N ASP A 76 -17.00 -0.58 -9.14
CA ASP A 76 -16.49 -1.89 -9.53
C ASP A 76 -15.78 -2.54 -8.34
N VAL A 77 -16.45 -3.53 -7.73
CA VAL A 77 -15.94 -4.28 -6.58
C VAL A 77 -14.67 -5.04 -6.92
N ALA A 78 -14.53 -5.56 -8.14
CA ALA A 78 -13.35 -6.30 -8.56
C ALA A 78 -12.15 -5.37 -8.72
N ALA A 79 -12.35 -4.20 -9.35
CA ALA A 79 -11.32 -3.17 -9.46
C ALA A 79 -10.90 -2.63 -8.09
N LEU A 80 -11.84 -2.40 -7.17
CA LEU A 80 -11.54 -2.00 -5.80
C LEU A 80 -10.73 -3.09 -5.08
N ARG A 81 -11.15 -4.36 -5.14
CA ARG A 81 -10.43 -5.48 -4.52
C ARG A 81 -9.01 -5.61 -5.05
N ALA A 82 -8.80 -5.40 -6.36
CA ALA A 82 -7.48 -5.48 -6.99
C ALA A 82 -6.49 -4.41 -6.51
N ARG A 83 -6.96 -3.35 -5.85
CA ARG A 83 -6.11 -2.32 -5.24
C ARG A 83 -5.64 -2.67 -3.84
N PHE A 84 -6.05 -3.81 -3.28
CA PHE A 84 -5.58 -4.32 -2.01
C PHE A 84 -4.71 -5.55 -2.19
N ARG A 85 -3.65 -5.66 -1.38
CA ARG A 85 -2.87 -6.90 -1.26
C ARG A 85 -2.27 -7.05 0.13
N ALA A 86 -1.85 -8.26 0.45
CA ALA A 86 -1.04 -8.50 1.65
C ALA A 86 0.30 -7.76 1.50
N ALA A 87 0.84 -7.26 2.61
CA ALA A 87 2.04 -6.45 2.57
C ALA A 87 3.22 -7.18 1.92
N SER A 88 3.90 -6.47 1.04
CA SER A 88 5.06 -7.01 0.32
C SER A 88 6.21 -7.19 1.30
N LEU A 89 6.94 -8.30 1.17
CA LEU A 89 8.04 -8.60 2.08
C LEU A 89 9.35 -8.16 1.45
N ALA A 90 10.16 -7.38 2.17
CA ALA A 90 11.52 -7.06 1.74
C ALA A 90 12.28 -8.36 1.41
N LEU A 91 12.99 -8.36 0.28
CA LEU A 91 13.78 -9.50 -0.14
C LEU A 91 14.93 -9.69 0.85
N ASP A 92 14.94 -10.84 1.51
CA ASP A 92 16.02 -11.23 2.39
C ASP A 92 17.27 -11.59 1.58
N ASP A 93 18.43 -11.13 2.03
CA ASP A 93 19.72 -11.31 1.36
C ASP A 93 20.04 -12.80 1.12
N ALA A 94 19.71 -13.69 2.07
CA ALA A 94 19.92 -15.13 1.93
C ALA A 94 18.93 -15.77 0.95
N ARG A 95 17.74 -15.17 0.79
CA ARG A 95 16.67 -15.66 -0.10
C ARG A 95 16.70 -15.05 -1.49
N CYS A 96 17.65 -14.17 -1.78
CA CYS A 96 17.74 -13.51 -3.08
C CYS A 96 17.87 -14.50 -4.26
N ARG A 97 18.45 -15.69 -3.99
CA ARG A 97 18.64 -16.77 -4.97
C ARG A 97 17.37 -17.55 -5.28
N ASP A 98 16.30 -17.37 -4.50
CA ASP A 98 15.00 -18.02 -4.72
C ASP A 98 14.21 -17.34 -5.84
N LEU A 99 14.52 -16.08 -6.16
CA LEU A 99 13.81 -15.33 -7.20
C LEU A 99 14.02 -15.93 -8.59
N ARG A 100 12.97 -15.88 -9.41
CA ARG A 100 12.96 -16.39 -10.79
C ARG A 100 12.39 -15.34 -11.73
N PRO A 101 12.90 -15.23 -12.97
CA PRO A 101 12.28 -14.41 -14.01
C PRO A 101 10.77 -14.62 -14.09
N GLY A 102 10.02 -13.54 -14.24
CA GLY A 102 8.56 -13.53 -14.21
C GLY A 102 7.96 -13.29 -12.81
N ALA A 103 8.75 -13.31 -11.74
CA ALA A 103 8.24 -13.05 -10.39
C ALA A 103 7.67 -11.62 -10.28
N PRO A 104 6.46 -11.44 -9.70
CA PRO A 104 5.92 -10.13 -9.39
C PRO A 104 6.66 -9.53 -8.19
N LEU A 105 7.14 -8.31 -8.35
CA LEU A 105 7.89 -7.57 -7.36
C LEU A 105 7.23 -6.21 -7.11
N CYS A 106 7.40 -5.72 -5.90
CA CYS A 106 7.15 -4.35 -5.52
C CYS A 106 8.50 -3.67 -5.34
N VAL A 107 8.80 -2.66 -6.15
CA VAL A 107 10.13 -2.05 -6.21
C VAL A 107 10.05 -0.59 -5.81
N SER A 108 10.97 -0.18 -4.94
CA SER A 108 11.03 1.21 -4.50
C SER A 108 11.66 2.10 -5.59
N LEU A 109 11.14 3.31 -5.75
CA LEU A 109 11.61 4.34 -6.65
C LEU A 109 11.81 5.62 -5.84
N GLU A 110 13.05 6.09 -5.79
CA GLU A 110 13.35 7.43 -5.27
C GLU A 110 12.95 8.47 -6.32
N ILE A 111 12.04 9.36 -5.94
CA ILE A 111 11.63 10.51 -6.73
C ILE A 111 12.27 11.75 -6.11
N ASP A 112 13.11 12.41 -6.91
CA ASP A 112 13.69 13.68 -6.53
C ASP A 112 12.68 14.80 -6.74
N ARG A 113 12.28 15.47 -5.64
CA ARG A 113 11.46 16.70 -5.66
C ARG A 113 12.25 17.90 -5.13
N GLY A 114 13.56 17.91 -5.34
CA GLY A 114 14.47 18.96 -4.89
C GLY A 114 14.99 18.67 -3.48
N VAL A 115 14.47 19.37 -2.48
CA VAL A 115 15.02 19.29 -1.10
C VAL A 115 14.65 17.99 -0.40
N VAL A 116 13.52 17.37 -0.77
CA VAL A 116 13.02 16.14 -0.19
C VAL A 116 13.02 15.03 -1.24
N LYS A 117 13.63 13.90 -0.89
CA LYS A 117 13.48 12.65 -1.64
C LYS A 117 12.20 11.95 -1.18
N GLU A 118 11.32 11.67 -2.12
CA GLU A 118 10.12 10.87 -1.87
C GLU A 118 10.40 9.43 -2.29
N LEU A 119 10.12 8.46 -1.42
CA LEU A 119 10.24 7.05 -1.74
C LEU A 119 8.85 6.50 -2.07
N LYS A 120 8.69 5.99 -3.30
CA LYS A 120 7.44 5.35 -3.74
C LYS A 120 7.67 3.89 -4.09
N TYR A 121 6.61 3.10 -4.10
CA TYR A 121 6.67 1.68 -4.39
C TYR A 121 5.73 1.34 -5.53
N TYR A 122 6.23 0.67 -6.56
CA TYR A 122 5.45 0.30 -7.75
C TYR A 122 5.65 -1.16 -8.12
N ASP A 123 4.69 -1.69 -8.86
CA ASP A 123 4.80 -3.03 -9.40
C ASP A 123 5.82 -3.10 -10.54
N ALA A 124 6.58 -4.18 -10.51
CA ALA A 124 7.50 -4.58 -11.55
C ALA A 124 7.51 -6.11 -11.66
N VAL A 125 8.04 -6.60 -12.77
CA VAL A 125 8.28 -8.03 -12.98
C VAL A 125 9.78 -8.26 -13.07
N LEU A 126 10.28 -9.27 -12.37
CA LEU A 126 11.68 -9.67 -12.49
C LEU A 126 11.96 -10.16 -13.91
N HIS A 127 12.95 -9.58 -14.58
CA HIS A 127 13.41 -10.03 -15.89
C HIS A 127 14.59 -10.98 -15.79
N SER A 128 15.61 -10.61 -15.02
CA SER A 128 16.82 -11.41 -14.83
C SER A 128 17.51 -11.06 -13.51
N VAL A 129 18.38 -11.97 -13.06
CA VAL A 129 19.25 -11.77 -11.90
C VAL A 129 20.69 -11.85 -12.37
N SER A 130 21.49 -10.83 -12.06
CA SER A 130 22.94 -10.86 -12.16
C SER A 130 23.50 -11.21 -10.78
N PRO A 131 23.89 -12.47 -10.54
CA PRO A 131 24.39 -12.90 -9.25
C PRO A 131 25.74 -12.25 -8.96
N ALA A 132 25.97 -11.97 -7.68
CA ALA A 132 27.27 -11.56 -7.15
C ALA A 132 27.66 -12.50 -6.00
N THR A 133 28.93 -12.50 -5.61
CA THR A 133 29.36 -13.18 -4.39
C THR A 133 28.75 -12.47 -3.19
N HIS A 134 28.14 -13.23 -2.28
CA HIS A 134 27.62 -12.68 -1.04
C HIS A 134 28.74 -12.63 0.00
N GLU A 135 28.72 -11.59 0.82
CA GLU A 135 29.65 -11.43 1.93
C GLU A 135 28.92 -11.73 3.23
N THR A 136 29.63 -12.22 4.25
CA THR A 136 29.09 -12.31 5.61
C THR A 136 29.75 -11.26 6.46
N VAL A 137 28.96 -10.35 7.03
CA VAL A 137 29.45 -9.29 7.91
C VAL A 137 28.70 -9.38 9.23
N ASP A 138 29.44 -9.49 10.34
CA ASP A 138 28.88 -9.65 11.68
C ASP A 138 27.92 -10.87 11.84
N GLY A 139 28.10 -11.90 11.01
CA GLY A 139 27.26 -13.10 11.01
C GLY A 139 26.00 -12.99 10.14
N GLU A 140 25.77 -11.86 9.47
CA GLU A 140 24.64 -11.65 8.56
C GLU A 140 25.13 -11.65 7.10
N GLU A 141 24.38 -12.33 6.21
CA GLU A 141 24.67 -12.35 4.77
C GLU A 141 24.30 -11.01 4.14
N ARG A 142 25.20 -10.45 3.33
CA ARG A 142 25.01 -9.22 2.56
C ARG A 142 25.01 -9.53 1.08
N CYS A 143 23.88 -9.24 0.44
CA CYS A 143 23.64 -9.51 -0.96
C CYS A 143 24.05 -8.31 -1.82
N ALA A 144 24.94 -8.55 -2.78
CA ALA A 144 25.36 -7.60 -3.82
C ALA A 144 24.76 -7.92 -5.20
N CYS A 145 23.84 -8.89 -5.30
CA CYS A 145 23.19 -9.24 -6.55
C CYS A 145 22.41 -8.06 -7.14
N ARG A 146 22.33 -8.02 -8.47
CA ARG A 146 21.54 -7.03 -9.22
C ARG A 146 20.35 -7.71 -9.86
N PHE A 147 19.20 -7.05 -9.79
CA PHE A 147 17.93 -7.54 -10.30
C PHE A 147 17.49 -6.62 -11.42
N THR A 148 17.47 -7.12 -12.65
CA THR A 148 16.89 -6.37 -13.77
C THR A 148 15.38 -6.53 -13.70
N VAL A 149 14.66 -5.44 -13.49
CA VAL A 149 13.20 -5.42 -13.39
C VAL A 149 12.59 -4.67 -14.55
N ARG A 150 11.39 -5.09 -14.97
CA ARG A 150 10.54 -4.35 -15.90
C ARG A 150 9.41 -3.72 -15.12
N TRP A 151 9.36 -2.40 -15.05
CA TRP A 151 8.27 -1.67 -14.41
C TRP A 151 6.95 -1.96 -15.13
N THR A 152 5.90 -2.31 -14.40
CA THR A 152 4.56 -2.50 -14.99
C THR A 152 3.67 -1.29 -14.76
N GLU A 153 4.00 -0.47 -13.77
CA GLU A 153 3.18 0.64 -13.32
C GLU A 153 4.02 1.89 -13.03
N GLY A 154 3.34 3.03 -12.85
CA GLY A 154 3.97 4.31 -12.56
C GLY A 154 4.65 4.96 -13.77
N SER A 155 5.38 6.06 -13.51
CA SER A 155 6.03 6.88 -14.55
C SER A 155 7.10 6.15 -15.36
N ARG A 156 7.56 4.99 -14.87
CA ARG A 156 8.59 4.16 -15.50
C ARG A 156 8.03 2.93 -16.22
N SER A 157 6.71 2.77 -16.29
CA SER A 157 6.08 1.60 -16.90
C SER A 157 6.66 1.27 -18.28
N GLY A 158 6.94 -0.02 -18.51
CA GLY A 158 7.58 -0.54 -19.72
C GLY A 158 9.11 -0.46 -19.72
N SER A 159 9.73 0.42 -18.92
CA SER A 159 11.19 0.54 -18.86
C SER A 159 11.84 -0.57 -18.03
N MET A 160 13.13 -0.78 -18.28
CA MET A 160 13.98 -1.71 -17.55
C MET A 160 14.90 -0.95 -16.59
N GLU A 161 15.21 -1.54 -15.44
CA GLU A 161 16.19 -1.01 -14.50
C GLU A 161 16.88 -2.12 -13.71
N ASP A 162 18.16 -1.96 -13.44
CA ASP A 162 18.86 -2.77 -12.46
C ASP A 162 18.73 -2.16 -11.06
N VAL A 163 18.22 -2.96 -10.12
CA VAL A 163 18.08 -2.58 -8.71
C VAL A 163 18.86 -3.54 -7.80
N GLY A 164 19.19 -3.09 -6.59
CA GLY A 164 19.80 -3.93 -5.55
C GLY A 164 18.74 -4.55 -4.63
N VAL A 165 19.15 -5.53 -3.83
CA VAL A 165 18.28 -6.29 -2.90
C VAL A 165 17.39 -5.38 -2.03
N GLY A 166 17.96 -4.32 -1.47
CA GLY A 166 17.25 -3.41 -0.55
C GLY A 166 16.14 -2.56 -1.19
N ARG A 167 15.99 -2.59 -2.53
CA ARG A 167 14.87 -1.94 -3.24
C ARG A 167 13.76 -2.91 -3.62
N VAL A 168 13.96 -4.21 -3.40
CA VAL A 168 13.05 -5.25 -3.87
C VAL A 168 12.22 -5.79 -2.71
N CYS A 169 10.90 -5.76 -2.88
CA CYS A 169 9.95 -6.47 -2.04
C CYS A 169 9.23 -7.53 -2.87
N CYS A 170 9.09 -8.74 -2.33
CA CYS A 170 8.34 -9.83 -2.93
C CYS A 170 6.84 -9.63 -2.71
N VAL A 171 6.07 -9.61 -3.79
CA VAL A 171 4.60 -9.56 -3.72
C VAL A 171 4.10 -10.92 -3.26
N GLN A 172 3.28 -10.92 -2.21
CA GLN A 172 2.71 -12.16 -1.69
C GLN A 172 1.52 -12.61 -2.55
N SER A 173 1.47 -13.90 -2.89
CA SER A 173 0.35 -14.49 -3.62
C SER A 173 -0.84 -14.86 -2.73
N SER A 174 -0.70 -14.76 -1.41
CA SER A 174 -1.77 -15.03 -0.46
C SER A 174 -2.89 -14.00 -0.60
N PRO A 175 -4.17 -14.42 -0.57
CA PRO A 175 -5.29 -13.49 -0.53
C PRO A 175 -5.20 -12.56 0.67
N VAL A 176 -5.75 -11.35 0.53
CA VAL A 176 -5.92 -10.42 1.65
C VAL A 176 -6.82 -11.05 2.71
N GLN A 177 -6.34 -11.12 3.95
CA GLN A 177 -7.07 -11.67 5.10
C GLN A 177 -7.55 -10.58 6.06
N ASP A 178 -8.14 -9.51 5.54
CA ASP A 178 -8.75 -8.46 6.35
C ASP A 178 -10.26 -8.70 6.46
N PRO A 179 -10.80 -8.98 7.67
CA PRO A 179 -12.21 -9.32 7.83
C PRO A 179 -13.13 -8.13 7.52
N VAL A 180 -12.72 -6.90 7.84
CA VAL A 180 -13.51 -5.69 7.59
C VAL A 180 -13.63 -5.45 6.08
N LEU A 181 -12.53 -5.55 5.36
CA LEU A 181 -12.52 -5.45 3.90
C LEU A 181 -13.37 -6.55 3.27
N THR A 182 -13.20 -7.79 3.73
CA THR A 182 -13.92 -8.94 3.16
C THR A 182 -15.42 -8.79 3.34
N GLU A 183 -15.88 -8.47 4.55
CA GLU A 183 -17.29 -8.26 4.85
C GLU A 183 -17.89 -7.12 4.02
N PHE A 184 -17.18 -6.00 3.90
CA PHE A 184 -17.62 -4.87 3.09
C PHE A 184 -17.81 -5.26 1.62
N LEU A 185 -16.78 -5.83 0.98
CA LEU A 185 -16.82 -6.17 -0.46
C LEU A 185 -17.89 -7.22 -0.77
N ASP A 186 -18.08 -8.21 0.11
CA ASP A 186 -19.12 -9.22 -0.03
C ASP A 186 -20.52 -8.60 0.14
N GLY A 187 -20.67 -7.63 1.05
CA GLY A 187 -21.88 -6.84 1.21
C GLY A 187 -22.25 -6.04 -0.04
N VAL A 188 -21.29 -5.33 -0.63
CA VAL A 188 -21.49 -4.58 -1.88
C VAL A 188 -21.85 -5.52 -3.03
N THR A 189 -21.16 -6.65 -3.17
CA THR A 189 -21.43 -7.65 -4.22
C THR A 189 -22.88 -8.15 -4.14
N LYS A 190 -23.38 -8.44 -2.93
CA LYS A 190 -24.78 -8.85 -2.72
C LYS A 190 -25.76 -7.73 -3.06
N LEU A 191 -25.46 -6.49 -2.70
CA LEU A 191 -26.32 -5.34 -3.02
C LEU A 191 -26.47 -5.16 -4.54
N LEU A 192 -25.36 -5.22 -5.27
CA LEU A 192 -25.36 -5.11 -6.74
C LEU A 192 -26.07 -6.30 -7.41
N GLY A 193 -25.88 -7.52 -6.90
CA GLY A 193 -26.59 -8.71 -7.38
C GLY A 193 -28.09 -8.66 -7.12
N ASN A 194 -28.53 -8.08 -6.01
CA ASN A 194 -29.94 -7.95 -5.65
C ASN A 194 -30.64 -6.81 -6.36
N GLY A 195 -29.93 -5.71 -6.70
CA GLY A 195 -30.46 -4.61 -7.50
C GLY A 195 -30.92 -5.03 -8.90
N ASN A 196 -30.41 -6.15 -9.42
CA ASN A 196 -30.84 -6.73 -10.68
C ASN A 196 -32.12 -7.60 -10.55
N ARG A 197 -32.44 -8.08 -9.35
CA ARG A 197 -33.66 -8.87 -9.07
C ARG A 197 -34.89 -7.99 -8.87
N THR A 198 -34.73 -6.78 -8.31
CA THR A 198 -35.84 -5.83 -8.16
C THR A 198 -36.24 -5.17 -9.49
N ALA A 199 -35.33 -5.04 -10.46
CA ALA A 199 -35.68 -4.62 -11.82
C ALA A 199 -36.38 -5.72 -12.63
N SER A 200 -36.08 -7.01 -12.38
CA SER A 200 -36.72 -8.14 -13.06
C SER A 200 -38.09 -8.53 -12.47
N GLN A 201 -38.46 -8.04 -11.28
CA GLN A 201 -39.76 -8.32 -10.66
C GLN A 201 -40.82 -7.22 -10.91
N ALA A 202 -40.51 -6.20 -11.72
CA ALA A 202 -41.44 -5.14 -12.08
C ALA A 202 -42.08 -5.30 -13.47
N ILE A 203 -41.82 -6.41 -14.20
CA ILE A 203 -42.39 -6.64 -15.55
C ILE A 203 -43.48 -7.71 -15.64
N ASP A 204 -43.86 -8.36 -14.54
CA ASP A 204 -44.97 -9.32 -14.51
C ASP A 204 -45.90 -9.04 -13.34
N SER A 205 -46.68 -7.95 -13.40
CA SER A 205 -48.04 -7.82 -12.82
C SER A 205 -48.55 -6.37 -12.74
N VAL A 206 -48.73 -5.70 -13.89
CA VAL A 206 -49.77 -4.67 -14.02
C VAL A 206 -50.33 -4.72 -15.44
N ALA A 207 -51.26 -5.64 -15.69
CA ALA A 207 -52.23 -5.49 -16.75
C ALA A 207 -53.58 -5.16 -16.09
N ALA A 208 -54.17 -4.06 -16.55
CA ALA A 208 -55.45 -3.45 -16.15
C ALA A 208 -55.42 -2.70 -14.80
N ASP A 209 -55.27 -1.38 -14.84
CA ASP A 209 -56.44 -0.50 -14.97
C ASP A 209 -55.99 0.91 -15.39
N GLY A 210 -56.82 1.58 -16.20
CA GLY A 210 -56.54 2.89 -16.78
C GLY A 210 -56.58 4.01 -15.75
N GLY A 211 -55.63 4.93 -15.84
CA GLY A 211 -55.60 6.15 -15.02
C GLY A 211 -54.78 7.22 -15.69
N VAL A 212 -55.45 8.07 -16.48
CA VAL A 212 -54.91 9.32 -17.04
C VAL A 212 -54.52 10.24 -15.89
N TRP A 213 -53.26 10.65 -15.85
CA TRP A 213 -52.82 11.84 -15.11
C TRP A 213 -51.91 12.67 -16.02
N ASP A 214 -52.40 13.86 -16.33
CA ASP A 214 -51.72 14.91 -17.07
C ASP A 214 -50.34 15.24 -16.49
N VAL A 215 -49.34 15.36 -17.37
CA VAL A 215 -48.01 15.87 -17.06
C VAL A 215 -47.86 17.28 -17.66
N PRO A 216 -47.58 18.33 -16.88
CA PRO A 216 -47.28 19.64 -17.42
C PRO A 216 -45.85 19.70 -17.98
N PRO A 217 -45.60 20.52 -19.03
CA PRO A 217 -44.38 20.45 -19.82
C PRO A 217 -43.23 21.30 -19.25
N GLY A 218 -42.00 20.79 -19.40
CA GLY A 218 -40.79 21.60 -19.52
C GLY A 218 -39.69 21.27 -18.52
N PHE A 219 -38.58 20.69 -18.99
CA PHE A 219 -37.33 21.43 -19.21
C PHE A 219 -36.31 20.50 -19.90
N GLN A 220 -35.98 20.86 -21.14
CA GLN A 220 -34.91 20.26 -21.95
C GLN A 220 -33.55 20.74 -21.44
N ARG A 221 -32.57 19.84 -21.37
CA ARG A 221 -31.17 20.16 -21.10
C ARG A 221 -30.49 20.66 -22.38
N LYS A 222 -29.74 21.75 -22.26
CA LYS A 222 -28.59 22.05 -23.13
C LYS A 222 -27.35 21.39 -22.55
#